data_AF-A0A368GBF1-F1
#
_entry.id   AF-A0A368GBF1-F1
#
_cell.length_a   1.000
_cell.length_b   1.000
_cell.length_c   1.000
_cell.angle_alpha   90.00
_cell.angle_beta   90.00
_cell.angle_gamma   90.00
#
_symmetry.space_group_name_H-M   'P 1'
#
loop_
_entity.id
_entity.type
_entity.pdbx_description
1 polymer ?
#
loop_
_entity_poly.entity_id
_entity_poly.type
_entity_poly.pdbx_seq_one_letter_code
_entity_poly.pdbx_strand_id
1 'polypeptide(L)'
;MVKAVKSGATDGIGLARPVTAEPDLPLKILSGFCHSATDTKVNPDDFIMTFLVSTSQISQMGRLPTSVLTSICEGIADLSIQEEAENFKERAAEWILETRKNRDSKKPAPEVFHYKSLF
;
A
#
# COMPACT_ATOMS: atom_id res chain seq x y z
N MET A 1 -6.92 5.24 -18.26
CA MET A 1 -6.55 6.49 -17.58
C MET A 1 -6.12 7.57 -18.58
N VAL A 2 -4.97 7.46 -19.26
CA VAL A 2 -4.49 8.48 -20.23
C VAL A 2 -5.52 8.84 -21.31
N LYS A 3 -6.24 7.86 -21.83
CA LYS A 3 -7.30 8.07 -22.83
C LYS A 3 -8.41 9.01 -22.31
N ALA A 4 -8.78 8.93 -21.04
CA ALA A 4 -9.83 9.76 -20.46
C ALA A 4 -9.43 11.24 -20.40
N VAL A 5 -8.16 11.51 -20.13
CA VAL A 5 -7.60 12.89 -20.21
C VAL A 5 -7.56 13.36 -21.66
N LYS A 6 -6.99 12.54 -22.57
CA LYS A 6 -6.88 12.90 -24.00
C LYS A 6 -8.23 13.11 -24.69
N SER A 7 -9.29 12.45 -24.23
CA SER A 7 -10.64 12.61 -24.77
C SER A 7 -11.41 13.78 -24.15
N GLY A 8 -10.84 14.50 -23.18
CA GLY A 8 -11.54 15.55 -22.44
C GLY A 8 -12.64 15.04 -21.50
N ALA A 9 -12.62 13.76 -21.12
CA ALA A 9 -13.60 13.20 -20.18
C ALA A 9 -13.30 13.58 -18.71
N THR A 10 -12.05 13.96 -18.43
CA THR A 10 -11.58 14.47 -17.14
C THR A 10 -10.33 15.32 -17.36
N ASP A 11 -10.11 16.32 -16.51
CA ASP A 11 -8.90 17.16 -16.53
C ASP A 11 -7.71 16.49 -15.83
N GLY A 12 -7.96 15.46 -15.02
CA GLY A 12 -6.93 14.80 -14.23
C GLY A 12 -7.32 13.41 -13.77
N ILE A 13 -6.33 12.70 -13.23
CA ILE A 13 -6.49 11.37 -12.65
C ILE A 13 -5.86 11.37 -11.27
N GLY A 14 -6.68 11.08 -10.24
CA GLY A 14 -6.18 10.87 -8.89
C GLY A 14 -5.39 9.57 -8.78
N LEU A 15 -4.26 9.61 -8.09
CA LEU A 15 -3.50 8.42 -7.69
C LEU A 15 -3.72 8.20 -6.19
N ALA A 16 -4.20 7.01 -5.82
CA ALA A 16 -4.51 6.66 -4.44
C ALA A 16 -3.63 5.49 -3.97
N ARG A 17 -4.09 4.24 -4.08
CA ARG A 17 -3.34 3.05 -3.64
C ARG A 17 -1.88 3.00 -4.13
N PRO A 18 -1.55 3.34 -5.39
CA PRO A 18 -0.15 3.35 -5.83
C PRO A 18 0.77 4.30 -5.06
N VAL A 19 0.27 5.47 -4.66
CA VAL A 19 1.09 6.45 -3.91
C VAL A 19 1.29 6.05 -2.46
N THR A 20 0.57 5.02 -1.97
CA THR A 20 0.88 4.44 -0.66
C THR A 20 2.13 3.59 -0.70
N ALA A 21 2.40 2.90 -1.81
CA ALA A 21 3.65 2.14 -2.00
C ALA A 21 4.82 3.05 -2.41
N GLU A 22 4.54 4.08 -3.21
CA GLU A 22 5.54 4.91 -3.85
C GLU A 22 5.11 6.40 -3.81
N PRO A 23 5.39 7.13 -2.72
CA PRO A 23 4.86 8.49 -2.53
C PRO A 23 5.35 9.51 -3.58
N ASP A 24 6.49 9.25 -4.22
CA ASP A 24 7.08 10.06 -5.29
C ASP A 24 6.70 9.58 -6.70
N LEU A 25 5.76 8.63 -6.84
CA LEU A 25 5.26 8.14 -8.12
C LEU A 25 4.84 9.28 -9.09
N PRO A 26 4.14 10.35 -8.65
CA PRO A 26 3.81 11.47 -9.55
C PRO A 26 5.06 12.12 -10.14
N LEU A 27 6.10 12.34 -9.32
CA LEU A 27 7.35 12.95 -9.76
C LEU A 27 8.11 12.02 -10.72
N LYS A 28 8.15 10.72 -10.43
CA LYS A 28 8.79 9.71 -11.30
C LYS A 28 8.11 9.59 -12.66
N ILE A 29 6.78 9.73 -12.72
CA ILE A 29 6.04 9.77 -13.99
C ILE A 29 6.37 11.05 -14.77
N LEU A 30 6.37 12.21 -14.10
CA LEU A 30 6.66 13.50 -14.73
C LEU A 30 8.11 13.62 -15.24
N SER A 31 9.07 13.01 -14.54
CA SER A 31 10.48 13.00 -14.95
C SER A 31 10.79 11.95 -16.03
N GLY A 32 9.83 11.10 -16.38
CA GLY A 32 10.02 9.99 -17.31
C GLY A 32 10.80 8.80 -16.72
N PHE A 33 11.03 8.77 -15.41
CA PHE A 33 11.68 7.65 -14.72
C PHE A 33 10.84 6.38 -14.78
N CYS A 34 9.52 6.50 -14.67
CA CYS A 34 8.57 5.41 -14.87
C CYS A 34 7.35 5.87 -15.67
N HIS A 35 6.54 4.91 -16.12
CA HIS A 35 5.32 5.18 -16.90
C HIS A 35 4.04 4.66 -16.23
N SER A 36 4.18 3.95 -15.11
CA SER A 36 3.08 3.34 -14.37
C SER A 36 3.49 3.03 -12.93
N ALA A 37 2.49 2.74 -12.09
CA ALA A 37 2.71 2.13 -10.79
C ALA A 37 3.34 0.73 -10.91
N THR A 38 3.95 0.27 -9.82
CA THR A 38 4.43 -1.11 -9.70
C THR A 38 3.29 -2.13 -9.71
N ASP A 39 3.57 -3.33 -10.22
CA ASP A 39 2.61 -4.43 -10.30
C ASP A 39 2.56 -5.21 -8.98
N THR A 40 1.72 -4.74 -8.05
CA THR A 40 1.54 -5.38 -6.74
C THR A 40 0.94 -6.78 -6.88
N LYS A 41 1.49 -7.77 -6.18
CA LYS A 41 1.08 -9.19 -6.26
C LYS A 41 -0.10 -9.55 -5.33
N VAL A 42 -0.93 -8.56 -5.00
CA VAL A 42 -2.21 -8.72 -4.29
C VAL A 42 -3.38 -8.55 -5.26
N ASN A 43 -4.51 -9.19 -4.99
CA ASN A 43 -5.70 -9.04 -5.82
C ASN A 43 -6.22 -7.58 -5.76
N PRO A 44 -6.22 -6.81 -6.88
CA PRO A 44 -6.65 -5.42 -6.86
C PRO A 44 -8.16 -5.23 -6.60
N ASP A 45 -8.96 -6.28 -6.79
CA ASP A 45 -10.41 -6.29 -6.56
C ASP A 45 -10.78 -6.71 -5.12
N ASP A 46 -9.81 -7.21 -4.34
CA ASP A 46 -10.01 -7.46 -2.92
C ASP A 46 -9.89 -6.14 -2.14
N PHE A 47 -11.05 -5.53 -1.86
CA PHE A 47 -11.11 -4.27 -1.13
C PHE A 47 -10.47 -4.36 0.26
N ILE A 48 -10.71 -5.43 1.02
CA ILE A 48 -10.19 -5.56 2.39
C ILE A 48 -8.68 -5.71 2.36
N MET A 49 -8.16 -6.57 1.47
CA MET A 49 -6.72 -6.74 1.32
C MET A 49 -6.05 -5.43 0.90
N THR A 50 -6.57 -4.77 -0.15
CA THR A 50 -5.96 -3.52 -0.63
C THR A 50 -6.09 -2.36 0.37
N PHE A 51 -7.14 -2.34 1.19
CA PHE A 51 -7.26 -1.41 2.33
C PHE A 51 -6.18 -1.65 3.39
N LEU A 52 -5.95 -2.91 3.78
CA LEU A 52 -4.91 -3.26 4.74
C LEU A 52 -3.51 -2.93 4.22
N VAL A 53 -3.26 -3.17 2.93
CA VAL A 53 -2.00 -2.79 2.26
C VAL A 53 -1.79 -1.28 2.36
N SER A 54 -2.75 -0.48 1.91
CA SER A 54 -2.59 0.97 1.89
C SER A 54 -2.44 1.57 3.28
N THR A 55 -3.21 1.12 4.27
CA THR A 55 -3.08 1.60 5.66
C THR A 55 -1.74 1.20 6.28
N SER A 56 -1.26 -0.02 6.01
CA SER A 56 0.06 -0.48 6.45
C SER A 56 1.18 0.38 5.86
N GLN A 57 1.13 0.65 4.54
CA GLN A 57 2.13 1.45 3.87
C GLN A 57 2.10 2.93 4.32
N ILE A 58 0.92 3.52 4.53
CA ILE A 58 0.79 4.86 5.12
C ILE A 58 1.40 4.91 6.52
N SER A 59 1.14 3.89 7.35
CA SER A 59 1.76 3.80 8.68
C SER A 59 3.29 3.66 8.59
N GLN A 60 3.80 2.94 7.61
CA GLN A 60 5.24 2.74 7.38
C GLN A 60 5.95 4.03 6.96
N MET A 61 5.34 4.84 6.08
CA MET A 61 5.88 6.17 5.70
C MET A 61 6.15 7.05 6.92
N GLY A 62 5.30 6.98 7.95
CA GLY A 62 5.39 7.81 9.14
C GLY A 62 6.45 7.40 10.16
N ARG A 63 7.22 6.33 9.91
CA ARG A 63 8.14 5.77 10.92
C ARG A 63 9.43 6.57 11.11
N LEU A 64 9.92 7.23 10.07
CA LEU A 64 11.17 7.97 10.09
C LEU A 64 10.97 9.38 9.52
N PRO A 65 11.68 10.40 10.06
CA PRO A 65 11.63 11.74 9.50
C PRO A 65 12.33 11.79 8.14
N THR A 66 11.81 12.59 7.20
CA THR A 66 12.37 12.71 5.84
C THR A 66 13.85 13.13 5.81
N SER A 67 14.34 13.81 6.85
CA SER A 67 15.73 14.27 6.96
C SER A 67 16.76 13.14 7.11
N VAL A 68 16.34 11.94 7.49
CA VAL A 68 17.26 10.78 7.67
C VAL A 68 17.09 9.72 6.58
N LEU A 69 16.09 9.87 5.71
CA LEU A 69 15.81 8.92 4.65
C LEU A 69 16.76 9.12 3.47
N THR A 70 17.27 8.03 2.91
CA THR A 70 17.98 8.03 1.63
C THR A 70 16.99 8.05 0.47
N SER A 71 15.83 7.42 0.67
CA SER A 71 14.70 7.42 -0.26
C SER A 71 13.41 7.66 0.49
N ILE A 72 12.49 8.43 -0.08
CA ILE A 72 11.16 8.64 0.52
C ILE A 72 10.30 7.35 0.55
N CYS A 73 10.71 6.30 -0.17
CA CYS A 73 10.08 4.98 -0.13
C CYS A 73 10.72 4.03 0.91
N GLU A 74 11.79 4.46 1.59
CA GLU A 74 12.55 3.61 2.51
C GLU A 74 11.67 3.13 3.68
N GLY A 75 11.68 1.81 3.92
CA GLY A 75 10.90 1.16 4.98
C GLY A 75 9.41 0.94 4.66
N ILE A 76 8.95 1.27 3.45
CA ILE A 76 7.61 0.94 2.95
C ILE A 76 7.66 -0.44 2.27
N ALA A 77 6.72 -1.32 2.60
CA ALA A 77 6.66 -2.65 2.02
C ALA A 77 6.40 -2.61 0.51
N ASP A 78 7.29 -3.25 -0.26
CA ASP A 78 7.17 -3.40 -1.71
C ASP A 78 6.47 -4.73 -2.06
N LEU A 79 5.15 -4.65 -2.25
CA LEU A 79 4.34 -5.82 -2.62
C LEU A 79 4.41 -6.19 -4.10
N SER A 80 5.27 -5.54 -4.90
CA SER A 80 5.62 -6.06 -6.23
C SER A 80 6.54 -7.27 -6.15
N ILE A 81 7.23 -7.45 -5.01
CA ILE A 81 8.01 -8.62 -4.66
C ILE A 81 7.07 -9.74 -4.20
N GLN A 82 7.13 -10.89 -4.87
CA GLN A 82 6.21 -12.00 -4.60
C GLN A 82 6.29 -12.48 -3.14
N GLU A 83 7.49 -12.65 -2.61
CA GLU A 83 7.72 -13.13 -1.24
C GLU A 83 7.12 -12.17 -0.20
N GLU A 84 7.33 -10.87 -0.38
CA GLU A 84 6.76 -9.83 0.47
C GLU A 84 5.22 -9.85 0.42
N ALA A 85 4.63 -10.00 -0.76
CA ALA A 85 3.19 -10.06 -0.94
C ALA A 85 2.55 -11.33 -0.33
N GLU A 86 3.21 -12.49 -0.45
CA GLU A 86 2.74 -13.71 0.23
C GLU A 86 2.80 -13.55 1.74
N ASN A 87 3.92 -13.06 2.29
CA ASN A 87 4.03 -12.81 3.72
C ASN A 87 2.98 -11.81 4.21
N PHE A 88 2.74 -10.72 3.47
CA PHE A 88 1.68 -9.77 3.80
C PHE A 88 0.31 -10.46 3.89
N LYS A 89 -0.05 -11.27 2.88
CA LYS A 89 -1.34 -11.97 2.84
C LYS A 89 -1.52 -12.92 4.02
N GLU A 90 -0.49 -13.66 4.38
CA GLU A 90 -0.53 -14.56 5.53
C GLU A 90 -0.75 -13.79 6.84
N ARG A 91 0.06 -12.75 7.10
CA ARG A 91 -0.04 -11.94 8.32
C ARG A 91 -1.37 -11.21 8.40
N ALA A 92 -1.89 -10.72 7.27
CA ALA A 92 -3.21 -10.11 7.19
C ALA A 92 -4.33 -11.12 7.51
N ALA A 93 -4.24 -12.35 6.99
CA ALA A 93 -5.22 -13.40 7.28
C ALA A 93 -5.23 -13.77 8.78
N GLU A 94 -4.05 -13.90 9.39
CA GLU A 94 -3.91 -14.13 10.83
C GLU A 94 -4.55 -13.01 11.66
N TRP A 95 -4.26 -11.76 11.31
CA TRP A 95 -4.82 -10.58 12.00
C TRP A 95 -6.34 -10.50 11.86
N ILE A 96 -6.89 -10.81 10.67
CA ILE A 96 -8.35 -10.86 10.46
C ILE A 96 -8.99 -11.94 11.35
N LEU A 97 -8.37 -13.12 11.44
CA LEU A 97 -8.89 -14.21 12.27
C LEU A 97 -8.82 -13.87 13.76
N GLU A 98 -7.73 -13.26 14.22
CA GLU A 98 -7.58 -12.79 15.60
C GLU A 98 -8.62 -11.72 15.95
N THR A 99 -8.78 -10.72 15.09
CA THR A 99 -9.76 -9.63 15.24
C THR A 99 -11.18 -10.17 15.36
N ARG A 100 -11.54 -11.16 14.52
CA ARG A 100 -12.83 -11.86 14.60
C ARG A 100 -12.99 -12.61 15.92
N LYS A 101 -12.00 -13.40 16.34
CA LYS A 101 -12.03 -14.13 17.62
C LYS A 101 -12.21 -13.19 18.82
N ASN A 102 -11.52 -12.05 18.83
CA ASN A 102 -11.63 -11.06 19.90
C ASN A 102 -13.02 -10.43 19.93
N ARG A 103 -13.56 -10.05 18.76
CA ARG A 103 -14.93 -9.53 18.63
C ARG A 103 -15.97 -10.52 19.15
N ASP A 104 -15.90 -11.78 18.74
CA ASP A 104 -16.85 -12.83 19.15
C ASP A 104 -16.76 -13.12 20.66
N SER A 105 -15.55 -13.00 21.21
CA SER A 105 -15.28 -13.16 22.65
C SER A 105 -15.55 -11.89 23.48
N LYS A 106 -16.08 -10.81 22.87
CA LYS A 106 -16.26 -9.48 23.49
C LYS A 106 -14.99 -8.92 24.15
N LYS A 107 -13.83 -9.25 23.59
CA LYS A 107 -12.52 -8.70 23.96
C LYS A 107 -12.17 -7.52 23.04
N PRO A 108 -11.34 -6.57 23.49
CA PRO A 108 -10.78 -5.55 22.61
C PRO A 108 -10.10 -6.21 21.41
N ALA A 109 -10.44 -5.75 20.20
CA ALA A 109 -9.77 -6.17 18.99
C ALA A 109 -8.69 -5.13 18.62
N PRO A 110 -7.55 -5.54 18.04
CA PRO A 110 -6.57 -4.59 17.52
C PRO A 110 -7.23 -3.69 16.46
N GLU A 111 -7.09 -2.37 16.60
CA GLU A 111 -7.71 -1.42 15.66
C GLU A 111 -6.91 -1.27 14.36
N VAL A 112 -5.60 -1.53 14.41
CA VAL A 112 -4.68 -1.32 13.29
C VAL A 112 -3.88 -2.60 13.03
N PHE A 113 -3.76 -2.96 11.76
CA PHE A 113 -2.83 -3.99 11.30
C PHE A 113 -1.44 -3.38 11.14
N HIS A 114 -0.51 -3.72 12.04
CA HIS A 114 0.86 -3.24 11.97
C HIS A 114 1.75 -4.27 11.25
N TYR A 115 1.88 -4.10 9.94
CA TYR A 115 2.74 -4.97 9.14
C TYR A 115 4.22 -4.58 9.22
N LYS A 116 5.09 -5.59 9.34
CA LYS A 116 6.55 -5.46 9.27
C LYS A 116 7.03 -6.11 7.98
N SER A 117 7.71 -5.33 7.13
CA SER A 117 8.26 -5.83 5.87
C SER A 117 9.39 -6.85 6.09
N LEU A 118 9.62 -7.71 5.09
CA LEU A 118 10.76 -8.63 5.09
C LEU A 118 12.05 -7.90 4.70
N PHE A 119 11.93 -6.90 3.82
CA PHE A 119 13.02 -6.10 3.27
C PHE A 119 12.96 -4.65 3.77
#